data_AF-A0A967CHY0-F1
#
_entry.id   AF-A0A967CHY0-F1
#
_cell.length_a   1.000
_cell.length_b   1.000
_cell.length_c   1.000
_cell.angle_alpha   90.00
_cell.angle_beta   90.00
_cell.angle_gamma   90.00
#
_symmetry.space_group_name_H-M   'P 1'
#
loop_
_entity.id
_entity.type
_entity.pdbx_description
1 polymer ?
#
loop_
_entity_poly.entity_id
_entity_poly.type
_entity_poly.pdbx_seq_one_letter_code
_entity_poly.pdbx_strand_id
1 'polypeptide(L)'
;EIVAFGTFNEASESKVARIAPASIRDAALDLINGTEAEAVFLSCTNLQTLDIIVEIEEATGRPALSSNLVLGWHMLKLSNRHFDGSNFGRLMQI
;
A
#
# COMPACT_ATOMS: atom_id res chain seq x y z
N GLU A 1 -16.04 -0.99 -5.15
CA GLU A 1 -16.77 -0.35 -4.03
C GLU A 1 -15.84 -0.24 -2.84
N ILE A 2 -16.07 0.68 -1.90
CA ILE A 2 -15.29 0.77 -0.64
C ILE A 2 -16.14 0.16 0.47
N VAL A 3 -15.69 -0.98 1.01
CA VAL A 3 -16.43 -1.73 2.05
C VAL A 3 -15.91 -1.44 3.47
N ALA A 4 -14.73 -0.82 3.60
CA ALA A 4 -14.15 -0.39 4.87
C ALA A 4 -13.23 0.82 4.65
N PHE A 5 -13.13 1.70 5.65
CA PHE A 5 -12.29 2.89 5.62
C PHE A 5 -11.63 3.15 6.98
N GLY A 6 -10.37 3.59 6.96
CA GLY A 6 -9.60 3.97 8.15
C GLY A 6 -8.66 5.14 7.86
N THR A 7 -8.30 5.89 8.90
CA THR A 7 -7.38 7.02 8.81
C THR A 7 -6.59 7.20 10.11
N PHE A 8 -5.32 7.59 10.00
CA PHE A 8 -4.53 8.06 11.13
C PHE A 8 -4.95 9.45 11.62
N ASN A 9 -5.72 10.19 10.81
CA ASN A 9 -6.23 11.53 11.10
C ASN A 9 -5.15 12.51 11.60
N GLU A 10 -3.94 12.41 11.06
CA GLU A 10 -2.82 13.27 11.42
C GLU A 10 -2.78 14.49 10.49
N ALA A 11 -2.91 15.68 11.06
CA ALA A 11 -2.99 16.94 10.31
C ALA A 11 -1.60 17.49 9.90
N SER A 12 -0.52 17.00 10.51
CA SER A 12 0.83 17.48 10.22
C SER A 12 1.57 16.55 9.25
N GLU A 13 1.87 17.05 8.05
CA GLU A 13 2.64 16.33 7.03
C GLU A 13 3.98 15.77 7.54
N SER A 14 4.66 16.53 8.41
CA SER A 14 5.94 16.09 8.98
C SER A 14 5.76 14.88 9.91
N LYS A 15 4.61 14.75 10.57
CA LYS A 15 4.29 13.58 11.38
C LYS A 15 3.81 12.41 10.53
N VAL A 16 3.01 12.66 9.49
CA VAL A 16 2.60 11.62 8.51
C VAL A 16 3.82 10.91 7.93
N ALA A 17 4.83 11.67 7.51
CA ALA A 17 6.09 11.14 6.99
C ALA A 17 6.88 10.25 7.99
N ARG A 18 6.56 10.33 9.28
CA ARG A 18 7.24 9.61 10.38
C ARG A 18 6.36 8.52 11.00
N ILE A 19 5.16 8.28 10.49
CA ILE A 19 4.37 7.12 10.90
C ILE A 19 5.19 5.87 10.57
N ALA A 20 5.44 5.05 11.58
CA ALA A 20 6.28 3.87 11.42
C ALA A 20 5.65 2.90 10.40
N PRO A 21 6.44 2.28 9.51
CA PRO A 21 5.91 1.30 8.55
C PRO A 21 5.11 0.18 9.23
N ALA A 22 5.58 -0.31 10.38
CA ALA A 22 4.85 -1.31 11.17
C ALA A 22 3.45 -0.82 11.59
N SER A 23 3.29 0.45 12.00
CA SER A 23 1.99 1.00 12.35
C SER A 23 1.05 1.09 11.15
N ILE A 24 1.58 1.40 9.96
CA ILE A 24 0.78 1.43 8.72
C ILE A 24 0.34 0.02 8.34
N ARG A 25 1.25 -0.96 8.44
CA ARG A 25 0.95 -2.38 8.22
C ARG A 25 -0.14 -2.86 9.16
N ASP A 26 0.03 -2.66 10.47
CA ASP A 26 -0.91 -3.13 11.48
C ASP A 26 -2.30 -2.51 11.26
N ALA A 27 -2.37 -1.21 10.95
CA ALA A 27 -3.63 -0.54 10.59
C ALA A 27 -4.27 -1.11 9.32
N ALA A 28 -3.48 -1.50 8.31
CA ALA A 28 -4.00 -2.12 7.09
C ALA A 28 -4.58 -3.51 7.36
N LEU A 29 -3.90 -4.30 8.19
CA LEU A 29 -4.37 -5.62 8.63
C LEU A 29 -5.65 -5.50 9.44
N ASP A 30 -5.68 -4.60 10.42
CA ASP A 30 -6.88 -4.35 11.24
C ASP A 30 -8.07 -3.90 10.39
N LEU A 31 -7.83 -3.07 9.37
CA LEU A 31 -8.88 -2.57 8.49
C LEU A 31 -9.47 -3.65 7.58
N ILE A 32 -8.63 -4.54 7.03
CA ILE A 32 -9.06 -5.54 6.05
C ILE A 32 -9.63 -6.80 6.71
N ASN A 33 -9.17 -7.13 7.92
CA ASN A 33 -9.60 -8.32 8.66
C ASN A 33 -11.10 -8.28 8.97
N GLY A 34 -11.79 -9.40 8.68
CA GLY A 34 -13.24 -9.51 8.89
C GLY A 34 -14.10 -8.79 7.85
N THR A 35 -13.50 -8.25 6.78
CA THR A 35 -14.22 -7.60 5.68
C THR A 35 -14.23 -8.46 4.42
N GLU A 36 -15.18 -8.17 3.53
CA GLU A 36 -15.27 -8.73 2.17
C GLU A 36 -14.33 -8.04 1.17
N ALA A 37 -13.43 -7.15 1.63
CA ALA A 37 -12.55 -6.39 0.74
C ALA A 37 -11.59 -7.30 -0.04
N GLU A 38 -11.55 -7.16 -1.36
CA GLU A 38 -10.67 -7.96 -2.23
C GLU A 38 -9.22 -7.44 -2.25
N ALA A 39 -9.00 -6.19 -1.82
CA ALA A 39 -7.70 -5.53 -1.75
C ALA A 39 -7.72 -4.39 -0.72
N VAL A 40 -6.54 -3.91 -0.32
CA VAL A 40 -6.37 -2.70 0.50
C VAL A 40 -5.58 -1.63 -0.24
N PHE A 41 -6.00 -0.37 -0.12
CA PHE A 41 -5.30 0.77 -0.70
C PHE A 41 -4.83 1.74 0.39
N LEU A 42 -3.51 1.90 0.50
CA LEU A 42 -2.83 2.83 1.39
C LEU A 42 -2.70 4.19 0.69
N SER A 43 -3.67 5.05 0.96
CA SER A 43 -3.75 6.40 0.38
C SER A 43 -2.83 7.36 1.13
N CYS A 44 -1.87 7.95 0.40
CA CYS A 44 -1.03 9.11 0.72
C CYS A 44 0.39 8.85 0.18
N THR A 45 0.93 9.77 -0.62
CA THR A 45 2.31 9.69 -1.12
C THR A 45 3.35 9.99 -0.06
N ASN A 46 2.94 10.56 1.08
CA ASN A 46 3.80 10.88 2.22
C ASN A 46 3.95 9.71 3.21
N LEU A 47 3.23 8.59 3.00
CA LEU A 47 3.39 7.37 3.80
C LEU A 47 4.52 6.49 3.25
N GLN A 48 5.37 5.99 4.15
CA GLN A 48 6.43 5.04 3.84
C GLN A 48 5.86 3.62 3.78
N THR A 49 5.46 3.19 2.59
CA THR A 49 4.67 1.96 2.39
C THR A 49 5.36 0.86 1.60
N LEU A 50 6.45 1.17 0.87
CA LEU A 50 7.04 0.22 -0.09
C LEU A 50 7.50 -1.09 0.58
N ASP A 51 8.15 -0.98 1.73
CA ASP A 51 8.74 -2.14 2.43
C ASP A 51 7.69 -3.05 3.08
N ILE A 52 6.44 -2.57 3.25
CA ILE A 52 5.37 -3.33 3.93
C ILE A 52 4.32 -3.90 2.97
N ILE A 53 4.40 -3.62 1.66
CA ILE A 53 3.43 -4.13 0.68
C ILE A 53 3.40 -5.65 0.71
N VAL A 54 4.56 -6.29 0.57
CA VAL A 54 4.67 -7.76 0.54
C VAL A 54 4.19 -8.36 1.86
N GLU A 55 4.56 -7.78 3.00
CA GLU A 55 4.11 -8.25 4.32
C GLU A 55 2.58 -8.25 4.44
N ILE A 56 1.90 -7.20 3.95
CA ILE A 56 0.44 -7.12 3.97
C ILE A 56 -0.18 -8.17 3.03
N GLU A 57 0.37 -8.34 1.83
CA GLU A 57 -0.12 -9.32 0.85
C GLU A 57 0.02 -10.76 1.36
N GLU A 58 1.14 -11.09 2.02
CA GLU A 58 1.37 -12.40 2.61
C GLU A 58 0.43 -12.67 3.78
N ALA A 59 0.23 -11.70 4.67
CA ALA A 59 -0.64 -11.86 5.84
C ALA A 59 -2.12 -11.98 5.49
N THR A 60 -2.57 -11.31 4.42
CA THR A 60 -3.99 -11.23 4.05
C THR A 60 -4.38 -12.18 2.91
N GLY A 61 -3.39 -12.63 2.11
CA GLY A 61 -3.63 -13.30 0.83
C GLY A 61 -4.21 -12.38 -0.25
N ARG A 62 -4.43 -11.09 0.03
CA ARG A 62 -5.12 -10.11 -0.82
C ARG A 62 -4.11 -9.04 -1.30
N PRO A 63 -4.27 -8.44 -2.50
CA PRO A 63 -3.39 -7.39 -2.97
C PRO A 63 -3.36 -6.17 -2.04
N ALA A 64 -2.17 -5.61 -1.86
CA ALA A 64 -1.95 -4.36 -1.16
C ALA A 64 -1.40 -3.32 -2.13
N LEU A 65 -2.03 -2.16 -2.17
CA LEU A 65 -1.69 -1.08 -3.07
C LEU A 65 -1.35 0.16 -2.26
N SER A 66 -0.45 1.00 -2.75
CA SER A 66 -0.21 2.33 -2.18
C SER A 66 -0.12 3.38 -3.27
N SER A 67 -0.33 4.65 -2.91
CA SER A 67 -0.19 5.77 -3.86
C SER A 67 1.17 5.75 -4.56
N ASN A 68 2.26 5.54 -3.82
CA ASN A 68 3.61 5.50 -4.37
C ASN A 68 3.85 4.26 -5.25
N LEU A 69 3.34 3.08 -4.86
CA LEU A 69 3.45 1.86 -5.65
C LEU A 69 2.73 1.98 -7.00
N VAL A 70 1.47 2.42 -6.99
CA VAL A 70 0.65 2.57 -8.20
C VAL A 70 1.23 3.64 -9.12
N LEU A 71 1.74 4.75 -8.56
CA LEU A 71 2.41 5.79 -9.34
C LEU A 71 3.68 5.25 -10.00
N GLY A 72 4.53 4.53 -9.26
CA GLY A 72 5.74 3.90 -9.79
C GLY A 72 5.44 2.93 -10.92
N TRP A 73 4.48 2.02 -10.69
CA TRP A 73 4.00 1.08 -11.70
C TRP A 73 3.51 1.79 -12.98
N HIS A 74 2.69 2.83 -12.84
CA HIS A 74 2.14 3.54 -13.99
C HIS A 74 3.23 4.28 -14.78
N MET A 75 4.20 4.89 -14.11
CA MET A 75 5.35 5.52 -14.79
C MET A 75 6.20 4.50 -15.55
N LEU A 76 6.39 3.29 -15.01
CA LEU A 76 7.09 2.20 -15.70
C LEU A 76 6.33 1.78 -16.97
N LYS A 77 5.00 1.62 -16.90
CA LYS A 77 4.16 1.34 -18.07
C LYS A 77 4.27 2.43 -19.14
N LEU A 78 4.17 3.70 -18.76
CA LEU A 78 4.25 4.83 -19.70
C LEU A 78 5.64 4.99 -20.33
N SER A 79 6.69 4.66 -19.60
CA SER A 79 8.07 4.77 -20.10
C SER A 79 8.50 3.59 -20.99
N ASN A 80 7.66 2.55 -21.12
CA ASN A 80 7.96 1.32 -21.84
C ASN A 80 9.29 0.67 -21.38
N ARG A 81 9.55 0.74 -20.07
CA ARG A 81 10.75 0.16 -19.44
C ARG A 81 10.39 -1.13 -18.73
N HIS A 82 11.28 -2.12 -18.87
CA HIS A 82 11.23 -3.32 -18.05
C HIS A 82 11.85 -3.03 -16.68
N PHE A 83 11.18 -3.48 -15.63
CA PHE A 83 11.63 -3.39 -14.24
C PHE A 83 11.32 -4.72 -13.55
N ASP A 84 12.29 -5.27 -12.82
CA ASP A 84 12.07 -6.45 -11.99
C ASP A 84 11.38 -6.03 -10.69
N GLY A 85 10.06 -6.17 -10.69
CA GLY A 85 9.18 -5.81 -9.58
C GLY A 85 8.92 -6.92 -8.56
N SER A 86 9.65 -8.04 -8.63
CA SER A 86 9.41 -9.24 -7.79
C SER A 86 9.31 -8.95 -6.29
N ASN A 87 10.10 -7.98 -5.79
CA ASN A 87 10.15 -7.62 -4.37
C ASN A 87 9.14 -6.53 -3.94
N PHE A 88 8.27 -6.05 -4.84
CA PHE A 88 7.39 -4.90 -4.59
C PHE A 88 5.89 -5.24 -4.60
N GLY A 89 5.55 -6.51 -4.39
CA GLY A 89 4.17 -7.00 -4.36
C GLY A 89 3.56 -7.28 -5.73
N ARG A 90 2.32 -7.80 -5.73
CA ARG A 90 1.66 -8.36 -6.93
C ARG A 90 1.49 -7.37 -8.07
N LEU A 91 1.25 -6.07 -7.79
CA LEU A 91 1.09 -5.05 -8.84
C LEU A 91 2.35 -4.88 -9.69
N MET A 92 3.53 -4.94 -9.09
CA MET A 92 4.79 -4.69 -9.81
C MET A 92 5.23 -5.89 -10.67
N GLN A 93 4.48 -6.99 -10.61
CA GLN A 93 4.71 -8.21 -11.40
C GLN A 93 3.83 -8.28 -12.67
N ILE A 94 2.97 -7.26 -12.90
CA ILE A 94 2.06 -7.19 -14.07
C ILE A 94 2.45 -6.10 -15.06
#